data_AF-A0A3B9IQW6-F1
#
_entry.id   AF-A0A3B9IQW6-F1
#
_cell.length_a   1.000
_cell.length_b   1.000
_cell.length_c   1.000
_cell.angle_alpha   90.00
_cell.angle_beta   90.00
_cell.angle_gamma   90.00
#
_symmetry.space_group_name_H-M   'P 1'
#
loop_
_entity.id
_entity.type
_entity.pdbx_description
1 polymer ?
#
loop_
_entity_poly.entity_id
_entity_poly.type
_entity_poly.pdbx_seq_one_letter_code
_entity_poly.pdbx_strand_id
1 'polypeptide(L)'
;MLAHKAEEEGVIVAEMIAGQSGHIDYNLIPGVIYTWPEVASVGRTEEQLKADGIAYKPGKFPFSANSRARAVGETDGFVKIL
;
A
#
# COMPACT_ATOMS: atom_id res chain seq x y z
N MET A 1 -7.47 -10.11 -4.71
CA MET A 1 -6.80 -11.41 -4.96
C MET A 1 -5.37 -11.09 -5.35
N LEU A 2 -4.40 -11.37 -4.48
CA LEU A 2 -2.99 -10.98 -4.63
C LEU A 2 -2.10 -12.16 -4.21
N ALA A 3 -0.91 -12.27 -4.80
CA ALA A 3 0.00 -13.39 -4.55
C ALA A 3 0.55 -13.38 -3.12
N HIS A 4 1.10 -12.25 -2.67
CA HIS A 4 1.66 -12.09 -1.32
C HIS A 4 0.61 -12.24 -0.21
N LYS A 5 -0.67 -11.91 -0.49
CA LYS A 5 -1.78 -12.26 0.42
C LYS A 5 -1.87 -13.78 0.64
N ALA A 6 -1.86 -14.55 -0.45
CA ALA A 6 -1.99 -16.00 -0.39
C ALA A 6 -0.76 -16.67 0.26
N GLU A 7 0.43 -16.11 0.01
CA GLU A 7 1.67 -16.54 0.64
C GLU A 7 1.59 -16.39 2.17
N GLU A 8 1.24 -15.21 2.67
CA GLU A 8 1.17 -14.92 4.11
C GLU A 8 0.05 -15.72 4.79
N GLU A 9 -1.10 -15.87 4.15
CA GLU A 9 -2.16 -16.77 4.60
C GLU A 9 -1.69 -18.23 4.70
N GLY A 10 -0.82 -18.68 3.78
CA GLY A 10 -0.21 -20.01 3.82
C GLY A 10 0.72 -20.21 5.02
N VAL A 11 1.56 -19.20 5.31
CA VAL A 11 2.43 -19.21 6.50
C VAL A 11 1.60 -19.32 7.77
N ILE A 12 0.54 -18.52 7.88
CA ILE A 12 -0.34 -18.50 9.07
C ILE A 12 -0.99 -19.85 9.31
N VAL A 13 -1.48 -20.49 8.25
CA VAL A 13 -2.06 -21.84 8.36
C VAL A 13 -1.01 -22.85 8.86
N ALA A 14 0.23 -22.79 8.35
CA ALA A 14 1.31 -23.66 8.81
C ALA A 14 1.65 -23.44 10.30
N GLU A 15 1.71 -22.18 10.73
CA GLU A 15 1.94 -21.80 12.13
C GLU A 15 0.83 -22.30 13.06
N MET A 16 -0.43 -22.13 12.66
CA MET A 16 -1.59 -22.61 13.42
C MET A 16 -1.59 -24.14 13.55
N ILE A 17 -1.25 -24.87 12.48
CA ILE A 17 -1.10 -26.34 12.52
C ILE A 17 0.00 -26.75 13.50
N ALA A 18 1.08 -25.97 13.60
CA ALA A 18 2.19 -26.20 14.53
C ALA A 18 1.90 -25.72 15.97
N GLY A 19 0.69 -25.24 16.27
CA GLY A 19 0.33 -24.72 17.60
C GLY A 19 0.91 -23.35 17.92
N GLN A 20 1.39 -22.62 16.92
CA GLN A 20 1.89 -21.24 17.03
C GLN A 20 0.75 -20.23 16.79
N SER A 21 1.05 -18.94 16.99
CA SER A 21 0.09 -17.85 16.84
C SER A 21 0.32 -17.06 15.55
N GLY A 22 -0.29 -17.49 14.45
CA GLY A 22 -0.25 -16.75 13.19
C GLY A 22 -1.23 -15.58 13.15
N HIS A 23 -0.81 -14.46 12.55
CA HIS A 23 -1.61 -13.23 12.44
C HIS A 23 -1.35 -12.51 11.12
N ILE A 24 -2.39 -11.92 10.53
CA ILE A 24 -2.31 -11.02 9.37
C ILE A 24 -3.22 -9.81 9.61
N ASP A 25 -2.72 -8.62 9.28
CA ASP A 25 -3.53 -7.43 9.15
C ASP A 25 -3.82 -7.16 7.66
N TYR A 26 -5.04 -7.49 7.24
CA TYR A 26 -5.50 -7.32 5.86
C TYR A 26 -5.48 -5.85 5.39
N ASN A 27 -5.52 -4.88 6.31
CA ASN A 27 -5.42 -3.46 5.97
C ASN A 27 -3.99 -3.05 5.56
N LEU A 28 -2.98 -3.84 5.92
CA LEU A 28 -1.57 -3.58 5.61
C LEU A 28 -1.06 -4.36 4.40
N ILE A 29 -1.95 -5.04 3.66
CA ILE A 29 -1.59 -5.72 2.42
C ILE A 29 -1.53 -4.69 1.28
N PRO A 30 -0.36 -4.46 0.65
CA PRO A 30 -0.24 -3.50 -0.44
C PRO A 30 -0.88 -4.03 -1.73
N GLY A 31 -1.39 -3.13 -2.56
CA GLY A 31 -1.78 -3.40 -3.94
C GLY A 31 -0.88 -2.63 -4.91
N VAL A 32 -0.44 -3.28 -5.99
CA VAL A 32 0.46 -2.70 -7.01
C VAL A 32 -0.09 -2.93 -8.41
N ILE A 33 0.02 -1.91 -9.26
CA ILE A 33 -0.24 -1.96 -10.71
C ILE A 33 1.06 -1.58 -11.43
N TYR A 34 1.60 -2.54 -12.19
CA TYR A 34 2.91 -2.45 -12.85
C TYR A 34 2.84 -1.76 -14.22
N THR A 35 2.12 -0.64 -14.32
CA THR A 35 2.17 0.25 -15.49
C THR A 35 3.41 1.14 -15.42
N TRP A 36 3.60 2.01 -16.43
CA TRP A 36 4.59 3.09 -16.35
C TRP A 36 3.86 4.43 -16.53
N PRO A 37 3.77 5.29 -15.49
CA PRO A 37 4.26 5.06 -14.12
C PRO A 37 3.49 3.97 -13.37
N GLU A 38 4.14 3.36 -12.39
CA GLU A 38 3.51 2.38 -11.50
C GLU A 38 2.53 3.04 -10.53
N VAL A 39 1.60 2.24 -9.99
CA VAL A 39 0.70 2.68 -8.91
C VAL A 39 0.80 1.68 -7.75
N ALA A 40 1.01 2.18 -6.55
CA ALA A 40 1.02 1.38 -5.33
C ALA A 40 0.19 2.05 -4.22
N SER A 41 -0.44 1.24 -3.39
CA SER A 41 -1.21 1.71 -2.22
C SER A 41 -1.18 0.68 -1.10
N VAL A 42 -1.33 1.15 0.14
CA VAL A 42 -1.49 0.33 1.35
C VAL A 42 -2.29 1.13 2.37
N GLY A 43 -3.06 0.45 3.22
CA GLY A 43 -3.93 1.10 4.20
C GLY A 43 -5.23 1.64 3.59
N ARG A 44 -5.77 2.68 4.23
CA ARG A 44 -7.09 3.23 3.90
C ARG A 44 -7.04 4.29 2.82
N THR A 45 -8.10 4.39 2.02
CA THR A 45 -8.30 5.48 1.07
C THR A 45 -9.00 6.67 1.74
N GLU A 46 -8.99 7.84 1.08
CA GLU A 46 -9.74 8.99 1.59
C GLU A 46 -11.24 8.73 1.63
N GLU A 47 -11.77 8.01 0.64
CA GLU A 47 -13.18 7.66 0.55
C GLU A 47 -13.60 6.80 1.74
N GLN A 48 -12.76 5.83 2.13
CA GLN A 48 -12.98 5.01 3.32
C GLN A 48 -12.92 5.84 4.61
N LEU A 49 -11.92 6.71 4.76
CA LEU A 49 -11.82 7.58 5.95
C LEU A 49 -13.01 8.55 6.06
N LYS A 50 -13.48 9.10 4.93
CA LYS A 50 -14.69 9.94 4.88
C LYS A 50 -15.95 9.15 5.25
N ALA A 51 -16.11 7.95 4.70
CA ALA A 51 -17.27 7.09 4.99
C ALA A 51 -17.33 6.70 6.47
N ASP A 52 -16.17 6.46 7.10
CA ASP A 52 -16.06 6.11 8.51
C ASP A 52 -16.09 7.32 9.46
N GLY A 53 -16.20 8.55 8.92
CA GLY A 53 -16.22 9.78 9.72
C GLY A 53 -14.89 10.07 10.44
N ILE A 54 -13.77 9.53 9.94
CA ILE A 54 -12.45 9.70 10.55
C ILE A 54 -11.83 11.00 10.03
N ALA A 55 -11.51 11.91 10.95
CA ALA A 55 -10.75 13.12 10.60
C ALA A 55 -9.29 12.76 10.25
N TYR A 56 -8.81 13.25 9.11
CA TYR A 56 -7.46 12.96 8.60
C TYR A 56 -6.81 14.23 8.01
N LYS A 57 -5.50 14.18 7.74
CA LYS A 57 -4.73 15.33 7.20
C LYS A 57 -3.94 14.90 5.97
N PRO A 58 -4.38 15.26 4.76
CA PRO A 58 -3.69 14.84 3.55
C PRO A 58 -2.37 15.59 3.36
N GLY A 59 -1.30 14.84 3.13
CA GLY A 59 -0.03 15.32 2.59
C GLY A 59 0.19 14.81 1.16
N LYS A 60 0.63 15.67 0.24
CA LYS A 60 0.90 15.30 -1.16
C LYS A 60 2.20 15.93 -1.65
N PHE A 61 3.07 15.13 -2.27
CA PHE A 61 4.33 15.60 -2.84
C PHE A 61 4.51 15.06 -4.27
N PRO A 62 4.69 15.93 -5.28
CA PRO A 62 4.82 15.50 -6.68
C PRO A 62 6.23 15.00 -7.01
N PHE A 63 6.36 14.02 -7.91
CA PHE A 63 7.67 13.55 -8.38
C PHE A 63 8.40 14.59 -9.23
N SER A 64 7.69 15.56 -9.84
CA SER A 64 8.30 16.71 -10.52
C SER A 64 9.15 17.59 -9.59
N ALA A 65 8.93 17.55 -8.27
CA ALA A 65 9.75 18.23 -7.27
C ALA A 65 10.85 17.33 -6.67
N ASN A 66 10.93 16.05 -7.06
CA ASN A 66 11.95 15.12 -6.59
C ASN A 66 13.22 15.20 -7.46
N SER A 67 14.39 15.33 -6.82
CA SER A 67 15.67 15.51 -7.52
C SER A 67 16.05 14.30 -8.39
N ARG A 68 15.82 13.08 -7.93
CA ARG A 68 16.13 11.86 -8.67
C ARG A 68 15.22 11.68 -9.88
N ALA A 69 13.90 11.85 -9.68
CA ALA A 69 12.90 11.83 -10.75
C ALA A 69 13.26 12.80 -11.88
N ARG A 70 13.64 14.03 -11.53
CA ARG A 70 14.14 15.02 -12.49
C ARG A 70 15.44 14.61 -13.17
N ALA A 71 16.39 14.06 -12.42
CA ALA A 71 17.70 13.65 -12.96
C ALA A 71 17.58 12.52 -14.00
N VAL A 72 16.58 11.64 -13.87
CA VAL A 72 16.33 10.53 -14.80
C VAL A 72 15.23 10.81 -15.83
N GLY A 73 14.57 11.97 -15.77
CA GLY A 73 13.52 12.36 -16.71
C GLY A 73 12.13 11.75 -16.44
N GLU A 74 11.94 11.05 -15.31
CA GLU A 74 10.71 10.33 -14.96
C GLU A 74 9.95 11.09 -13.86
N THR A 75 9.17 12.11 -14.24
CA THR A 75 8.57 13.07 -13.28
C THR A 75 7.08 12.88 -13.01
N ASP A 76 6.46 11.88 -13.64
CA ASP A 76 5.03 11.63 -13.52
C ASP A 76 4.63 11.09 -12.14
N GLY A 77 3.45 11.50 -11.67
CA GLY A 77 2.87 11.01 -10.43
C GLY A 77 3.24 11.81 -9.17
N PHE A 78 2.90 11.22 -8.02
CA PHE A 78 3.07 11.83 -6.70
C PHE A 78 3.01 10.76 -5.59
N VAL A 79 3.47 11.14 -4.39
CA VAL A 79 3.19 10.41 -3.15
C VAL A 79 2.10 11.15 -2.38
N LYS A 80 1.18 10.39 -1.78
CA LYS A 80 0.11 10.91 -0.92
C LYS A 80 0.06 10.11 0.38
N ILE A 81 -0.03 10.83 1.50
CA ILE A 81 -0.21 10.28 2.85
C ILE A 81 -1.48 10.91 3.41
N LEU A 82 -2.28 10.13 4.12
CA LEU A 82 -3.57 10.55 4.69
C LEU A 82 -3.50 10.66 6.20
#